data_AF-A0A4Q3MHM0-F1
#
_entry.id   AF-A0A4Q3MHM0-F1
#
_cell.length_a   1.000
_cell.length_b   1.000
_cell.length_c   1.000
_cell.angle_alpha   90.00
_cell.angle_beta   90.00
_cell.angle_gamma   90.00
#
_symmetry.space_group_name_H-M   'P 1'
#
loop_
_entity.id
_entity.type
_entity.pdbx_description
1 polymer ?
#
loop_
_entity_poly.entity_id
_entity_poly.type
_entity_poly.pdbx_seq_one_letter_code
_entity_poly.pdbx_strand_id
1 'polypeptide(L)'
;MAFGTQEETDDVMNEINMTPLVDVMLVLLIIFIITVPVMKHSVNIDLPRATNQPQDAKPETIRLSVDADGSYYWNEGKVDDPT
;
A
#
# COMPACT_ATOMS: atom_id res chain seq x y z
N MET A 1 -54.11 -69.42 1.38
CA MET A 1 -53.82 -68.17 0.64
C MET A 1 -53.91 -67.02 1.62
N ALA A 2 -52.82 -66.29 1.81
CA ALA A 2 -52.76 -64.88 2.21
C ALA A 2 -51.27 -64.49 2.33
N PHE A 3 -50.68 -64.09 1.21
CA PHE A 3 -49.39 -63.38 1.19
C PHE A 3 -49.75 -61.90 1.09
N GLY A 4 -49.47 -61.13 2.15
CA GLY A 4 -49.56 -59.68 2.13
C GLY A 4 -48.21 -59.11 1.71
N THR A 5 -48.11 -58.63 0.48
CA THR A 5 -46.98 -57.82 0.00
C THR A 5 -47.26 -56.36 0.35
N GLN A 6 -46.57 -55.83 1.37
CA GLN A 6 -46.57 -54.40 1.68
C GLN A 6 -45.19 -54.00 2.21
N GLU A 7 -44.18 -54.07 1.36
CA GLU A 7 -42.86 -53.46 1.58
C GLU A 7 -42.45 -52.72 0.29
N GLU A 8 -43.19 -51.68 -0.08
CA GLU A 8 -42.87 -50.87 -1.26
C GLU A 8 -43.25 -49.39 -1.06
N THR A 9 -43.01 -48.84 0.13
CA THR A 9 -43.31 -47.41 0.41
C THR A 9 -42.20 -46.60 1.07
N ASP A 10 -41.02 -47.17 1.35
CA ASP A 10 -39.95 -46.42 2.06
C ASP A 10 -38.83 -45.88 1.15
N ASP A 11 -38.84 -46.20 -0.15
CA ASP A 11 -37.82 -45.75 -1.12
C ASP A 11 -38.30 -44.61 -2.03
N VAL A 12 -39.37 -43.88 -1.65
CA VAL A 12 -39.78 -42.67 -2.39
C VAL A 12 -39.01 -41.45 -1.86
N MET A 13 -37.74 -41.42 -2.28
CA MET A 13 -37.06 -40.23 -2.80
C MET A 13 -37.13 -38.96 -1.93
N ASN A 14 -36.17 -38.83 -1.02
CA ASN A 14 -35.64 -37.51 -0.69
C ASN A 14 -34.10 -37.57 -0.81
N GLU A 15 -33.63 -37.71 -2.05
CA GLU A 15 -32.24 -37.43 -2.37
C GLU A 15 -32.02 -35.94 -2.06
N ILE A 16 -31.44 -35.66 -0.90
CA ILE A 16 -31.12 -34.31 -0.48
C ILE A 16 -30.27 -33.72 -1.60
N ASN A 17 -30.69 -32.58 -2.16
CA ASN A 17 -29.92 -31.87 -3.18
C ASN A 17 -28.56 -31.45 -2.59
N MET A 18 -27.55 -32.30 -2.71
CA MET A 18 -26.22 -32.08 -2.14
C MET A 18 -25.46 -30.98 -2.89
N THR A 19 -25.66 -30.85 -4.21
CA THR A 19 -24.91 -29.88 -5.03
C THR A 19 -25.15 -28.43 -4.59
N PRO A 20 -26.39 -27.96 -4.38
CA PRO A 20 -26.61 -26.62 -3.82
C PRO A 20 -26.16 -26.48 -2.37
N LEU A 21 -26.24 -27.55 -1.58
CA LEU A 21 -25.86 -27.55 -0.16
C LEU A 21 -24.34 -27.36 0.02
N VAL A 22 -23.55 -28.09 -0.78
CA VAL A 22 -22.10 -27.96 -0.79
C VAL A 22 -21.68 -26.56 -1.24
N ASP A 23 -22.34 -25.98 -2.24
CA ASP A 23 -22.05 -24.61 -2.71
C ASP A 23 -22.21 -23.58 -1.58
N VAL A 24 -23.34 -23.61 -0.86
CA VAL A 24 -23.57 -22.71 0.29
C VAL A 24 -22.51 -22.91 1.38
N MET A 25 -22.14 -24.14 1.69
CA MET A 25 -21.10 -24.44 2.69
C MET A 25 -19.71 -23.95 2.25
N LEU A 26 -19.37 -24.10 0.96
CA LEU A 26 -18.10 -23.63 0.40
C LEU A 26 -18.02 -22.10 0.37
N VAL A 27 -19.13 -21.41 0.05
CA VAL A 27 -19.21 -19.94 0.11
C VAL A 27 -18.92 -19.44 1.52
N LEU A 28 -19.48 -20.08 2.56
CA LEU A 28 -19.21 -19.71 3.95
C LEU A 28 -17.73 -19.90 4.32
N LEU A 29 -17.10 -21.00 3.87
CA LEU A 29 -15.66 -21.23 4.08
C LEU A 29 -14.79 -20.16 3.42
N ILE A 30 -15.12 -19.77 2.17
CA ILE A 30 -14.38 -18.72 1.45
C ILE A 30 -14.48 -17.38 2.17
N ILE A 31 -15.65 -17.03 2.71
CA ILE A 31 -15.83 -15.80 3.52
C ILE A 31 -14.91 -15.82 4.75
N PHE A 32 -14.84 -16.93 5.47
CA PHE A 32 -13.93 -17.07 6.62
C PHE A 32 -12.45 -16.95 6.21
N ILE A 33 -12.05 -17.60 5.11
CA ILE A 33 -10.67 -17.52 4.59
C ILE A 33 -10.28 -16.08 4.24
N ILE A 34 -11.17 -15.31 3.60
CA ILE A 34 -10.88 -13.94 3.14
C ILE A 34 -10.87 -12.93 4.28
N THR A 35 -11.69 -13.10 5.32
CA THR A 35 -11.79 -12.16 6.44
C THR A 35 -10.59 -12.22 7.40
N VAL A 36 -9.95 -13.38 7.55
CA VAL A 36 -8.76 -13.57 8.40
C VAL A 36 -7.56 -12.67 8.01
N PRO A 37 -7.10 -12.60 6.73
CA PRO A 37 -5.95 -11.78 6.36
C PRO A 37 -6.20 -10.27 6.44
N VAL A 38 -7.47 -9.82 6.41
CA VAL A 38 -7.81 -8.39 6.47
C VAL A 38 -7.47 -7.77 7.84
N MET A 39 -7.38 -8.57 8.91
CA MET A 39 -7.07 -8.09 10.26
C MET A 39 -5.59 -7.71 10.51
N LYS A 40 -4.75 -7.57 9.47
CA LYS A 40 -3.28 -7.43 9.61
C LYS A 40 -2.68 -6.07 9.24
N HIS A 41 -3.45 -5.02 8.98
CA HIS A 41 -2.89 -3.69 8.67
C HIS A 41 -2.96 -2.71 9.84
N SER A 42 -2.16 -2.96 10.88
CA SER A 42 -1.71 -1.92 11.80
C SER A 42 -0.31 -1.50 11.36
N VAL A 43 -0.21 -0.71 10.29
CA VAL A 43 1.08 -0.10 9.93
C VAL A 43 1.39 0.91 11.03
N ASN A 44 2.46 0.68 11.77
CA ASN A 44 2.97 1.63 12.75
C ASN A 44 3.56 2.81 11.95
N ILE A 45 2.81 3.90 11.83
CA ILE A 45 3.26 5.10 11.14
C ILE A 45 3.95 5.97 12.19
N ASP A 46 5.28 5.96 12.17
CA ASP A 46 6.07 6.94 12.88
C ASP A 46 5.94 8.28 12.16
N LEU A 47 5.21 9.20 12.79
CA LEU A 47 5.08 10.57 12.29
C LEU A 47 6.44 11.28 12.42
N PRO A 48 6.97 11.90 11.34
CA PRO A 48 8.21 12.64 11.42
C PRO A 48 8.04 13.80 12.41
N ARG A 49 8.92 13.87 13.41
CA ARG A 49 8.97 15.01 14.31
C ARG A 49 9.70 16.14 13.59
N ALA A 50 9.04 17.29 13.45
CA ALA A 50 9.69 18.50 12.97
C ALA A 50 10.83 18.84 13.92
N THR A 51 12.08 18.76 13.44
CA THR A 51 13.24 19.26 14.16
C THR A 51 13.40 20.74 13.82
N ASN A 52 13.40 21.60 14.84
CA ASN A 52 13.76 23.01 14.68
C ASN A 52 15.29 23.14 14.56
N GLN A 53 15.90 22.41 13.63
CA GLN A 53 17.28 22.69 13.26
C GLN A 53 17.27 24.09 12.60
N PRO A 54 18.11 25.04 13.04
CA PRO A 54 18.36 26.24 12.25
C PRO A 54 18.73 25.79 10.85
N GLN A 55 18.04 26.33 9.83
CA GLN A 55 18.46 26.15 8.45
C GLN A 55 19.92 26.60 8.37
N ASP A 56 20.83 25.71 7.99
CA ASP A 56 22.20 26.10 7.67
C ASP A 56 22.11 27.22 6.64
N ALA A 57 22.66 28.39 7.00
CA ALA A 57 22.67 29.53 6.11
C ALA A 57 23.32 29.08 4.81
N LYS A 58 22.59 29.21 3.70
CA LYS A 58 23.13 28.87 2.39
C LYS A 58 24.43 29.65 2.21
N PRO A 59 25.52 29.00 1.78
CA PRO A 59 26.78 29.72 1.57
C PRO A 59 26.54 30.85 0.57
N GLU A 60 27.19 31.99 0.82
CA GLU A 60 27.08 33.13 -0.07
C GLU A 60 27.55 32.75 -1.47
N THR A 61 26.73 33.08 -2.48
CA THR A 61 27.09 32.84 -3.88
C THR A 61 28.05 33.93 -4.33
N ILE A 62 29.31 33.56 -4.59
CA ILE A 62 30.32 34.47 -5.13
C ILE A 62 30.25 34.46 -6.65
N ARG A 63 30.13 35.63 -7.26
CA ARG A 63 30.22 35.84 -8.70
C ARG A 63 31.56 36.50 -9.04
N LEU A 64 32.43 35.73 -9.66
CA LEU A 64 33.66 36.22 -10.30
C LEU A 64 33.40 36.36 -11.80
N SER A 65 33.58 37.57 -12.34
CA SER A 65 33.50 37.82 -13.78
C SER A 65 34.74 38.54 -14.30
N VAL A 66 35.08 38.27 -15.55
CA VAL A 66 36.20 38.88 -16.27
C VAL A 66 35.61 39.53 -17.52
N ASP A 67 35.85 40.82 -17.69
CA ASP A 67 35.41 41.56 -18.88
C ASP A 67 36.47 41.46 -20.00
N ALA A 68 36.10 41.77 -21.24
CA ALA A 68 36.95 41.61 -22.42
C ALA A 68 38.22 42.48 -22.37
N ASP A 69 38.22 43.54 -21.56
CA ASP A 69 39.37 44.39 -21.26
C ASP A 69 40.34 43.78 -20.23
N GLY A 70 40.00 42.62 -19.66
CA GLY A 70 40.77 41.94 -18.62
C GLY A 70 40.46 42.43 -17.20
N SER A 71 39.46 43.30 -17.00
CA SER A 71 39.03 43.75 -15.68
C SER A 71 38.36 42.61 -14.90
N TYR A 72 38.76 42.43 -13.63
CA TYR A 72 38.16 41.46 -12.71
C TYR A 72 37.05 42.10 -11.87
N TYR A 73 35.98 41.35 -11.65
CA TYR A 73 34.86 41.79 -10.84
C TYR A 73 34.48 40.73 -9.81
N TRP A 74 34.37 41.16 -8.55
CA TRP A 74 33.87 40.38 -7.42
C TRP A 74 32.51 40.92 -7.00
N ASN A 75 31.45 40.13 -7.21
CA ASN A 75 30.06 40.53 -6.89
C ASN A 75 29.74 41.96 -7.39
N GLU A 76 30.12 42.26 -8.64
CA GLU A 76 29.93 43.57 -9.33
C GLU A 76 30.89 44.68 -8.91
N GLY A 77 31.67 44.49 -7.83
CA GLY A 77 32.77 45.39 -7.48
C GLY A 77 33.98 45.09 -8.35
N LYS A 78 34.52 46.10 -9.04
CA LYS A 78 35.80 45.97 -9.74
C LYS A 78 36.90 45.69 -8.71
N VAL A 79 37.72 44.68 -8.97
CA VAL A 79 38.89 44.35 -8.16
C VAL A 79 40.13 44.75 -8.95
N ASP A 80 40.90 45.67 -8.39
CA ASP A 80 42.21 46.03 -8.93
C ASP A 80 43.26 45.06 -8.36
N ASP A 81 44.06 44.46 -9.24
CA ASP A 81 45.14 43.56 -8.85
C ASP A 81 46.28 44.40 -8.22
N PRO A 82 46.65 44.16 -6.94
CA PRO A 82 47.76 44.85 -6.32
C PRO A 82 49.08 44.23 -6.78
N THR A 83 49.53 44.61 -7.98
CA THR A 83 50.94 44.47 -8.38
C THR A 83 51.76 45.63 -7.84
#